data_AF-J9SPJ1-F1
#
_entry.id   AF-J9SPJ1-F1
#
_cell.length_a   1.000
_cell.length_b   1.000
_cell.length_c   1.000
_cell.angle_alpha   90.00
_cell.angle_beta   90.00
_cell.angle_gamma   90.00
#
_symmetry.space_group_name_H-M   'P 1'
#
loop_
_entity.id
_entity.type
_entity.pdbx_description
1 polymer ?
#
loop_
_entity_poly.entity_id
_entity_poly.type
_entity_poly.pdbx_seq_one_letter_code
_entity_poly.pdbx_strand_id
1 'polypeptide(L)'
;MQDSLSLVIDDEHKLMLAFYDRLFDEHPEVRPLFGADLRPQATMLQQAIAAVLDHLDDAEWLGRTLGALGRRHADLGVTPEMYGWVAGALVTTMAERGGGDWTDEMTAAWTEALGAVAGLMLDAYPAVAD
;
A
#
# COMPACT_ATOMS: atom_id res chain seq x y z
N MET A 1 8.45 -5.65 -10.86
CA MET A 1 7.60 -5.64 -9.65
C MET A 1 7.25 -7.04 -9.16
N GLN A 2 6.79 -7.96 -10.02
CA GLN A 2 6.49 -9.34 -9.60
C GLN A 2 7.74 -10.09 -9.08
N ASP A 3 8.88 -9.96 -9.76
CA ASP A 3 10.14 -10.58 -9.31
C ASP A 3 10.61 -10.03 -7.95
N SER A 4 10.55 -8.70 -7.76
CA SER A 4 10.88 -8.06 -6.49
C SER A 4 9.91 -8.43 -5.37
N LEU A 5 8.64 -8.72 -5.68
CA LEU A 5 7.67 -9.15 -4.68
C LEU A 5 7.96 -10.59 -4.22
N SER A 6 8.36 -11.45 -5.15
CA SER A 6 8.75 -12.84 -4.87
C SER A 6 10.03 -12.92 -4.03
N LEU A 7 10.88 -11.89 -4.08
CA LEU A 7 12.08 -11.77 -3.26
C LEU A 7 11.78 -11.53 -1.76
N VAL A 8 10.63 -10.91 -1.44
CA VAL A 8 10.34 -10.40 -0.08
C VAL A 8 9.18 -11.09 0.63
N ILE A 9 8.41 -11.92 -0.08
CA ILE A 9 7.32 -12.73 0.48
C ILE A 9 7.83 -14.14 0.81
N ASP A 10 8.28 -14.32 2.05
CA ASP A 10 8.80 -15.63 2.53
C ASP A 10 7.77 -16.42 3.35
N ASP A 11 6.74 -15.74 3.87
CA ASP A 11 5.73 -16.27 4.78
C ASP A 11 4.44 -15.45 4.68
N GLU A 12 3.29 -16.09 4.88
CA GLU A 12 1.97 -15.47 4.79
C GLU A 12 1.89 -14.37 5.87
N HIS A 13 1.83 -13.12 5.43
CA HIS A 13 1.75 -11.90 6.26
C HIS A 13 3.04 -11.36 6.89
N LYS A 14 4.19 -12.05 6.91
CA LYS A 14 5.39 -11.49 7.60
C LYS A 14 5.84 -10.14 7.07
N LEU A 15 5.80 -9.95 5.75
CA LEU A 15 6.11 -8.65 5.13
C LEU A 15 5.11 -7.58 5.59
N MET A 16 3.81 -7.90 5.54
CA MET A 16 2.76 -6.94 5.88
C MET A 16 2.75 -6.59 7.38
N LEU A 17 3.04 -7.55 8.25
CA LEU A 17 3.16 -7.29 9.69
C LEU A 17 4.37 -6.40 9.99
N ALA A 18 5.54 -6.68 9.38
CA ALA A 18 6.71 -5.81 9.52
C ALA A 18 6.44 -4.40 8.99
N PHE A 19 5.67 -4.28 7.91
CA PHE A 19 5.21 -3.00 7.39
C PHE A 19 4.33 -2.25 8.41
N TYR A 20 3.36 -2.93 9.05
CA TYR A 20 2.51 -2.29 10.05
C TYR A 20 3.28 -1.86 11.29
N ASP A 21 4.22 -2.69 11.75
CA ASP A 21 5.09 -2.33 12.88
C ASP A 21 5.86 -1.05 12.56
N ARG A 22 6.48 -0.96 11.38
CA ARG A 22 7.15 0.26 10.91
C ARG A 22 6.21 1.44 10.81
N LEU A 23 5.05 1.28 10.17
CA LEU A 23 4.09 2.36 9.97
C LEU A 23 3.66 2.96 11.32
N PHE A 24 3.46 2.13 12.34
CA PHE A 24 3.05 2.61 13.66
C PHE A 24 4.21 3.18 14.49
N ASP A 25 5.44 2.74 14.23
CA ASP A 25 6.64 3.35 14.82
C ASP A 25 6.92 4.75 14.25
N GLU A 26 6.75 4.92 12.93
CA GLU A 26 6.98 6.19 12.23
C GLU A 26 5.79 7.16 12.37
N HIS A 27 4.57 6.64 12.35
CA HIS A 27 3.30 7.38 12.34
C HIS A 27 2.30 6.80 13.35
N PRO A 28 2.55 6.91 14.67
CA PRO A 28 1.68 6.34 15.70
C PRO A 28 0.24 6.89 15.65
N GLU A 29 0.03 8.07 15.08
CA GLU A 29 -1.27 8.72 14.86
C GLU A 29 -2.22 7.91 13.98
N VAL A 30 -1.72 7.02 13.11
CA VAL A 30 -2.58 6.19 12.26
C VAL A 30 -3.04 4.91 12.96
N ARG A 31 -2.40 4.50 14.06
CA ARG A 31 -2.73 3.26 14.78
C ARG A 31 -4.21 3.12 15.16
N PRO A 32 -4.92 4.18 15.62
CA PRO A 32 -6.34 4.09 15.94
C PRO A 32 -7.25 3.75 14.76
N LEU A 33 -6.79 3.91 13.51
CA LEU A 33 -7.53 3.54 12.30
C LEU A 33 -7.53 2.02 12.05
N PHE A 34 -6.70 1.26 12.77
CA PHE A 34 -6.54 -0.17 12.59
C PHE A 34 -7.08 -0.98 13.78
N GLY A 35 -7.53 -2.20 13.50
CA GLY A 35 -7.96 -3.15 14.53
C GLY A 35 -6.84 -3.58 15.47
N ALA A 36 -7.20 -4.27 16.56
CA ALA A 36 -6.22 -4.87 17.46
C ALA A 36 -5.47 -6.04 16.80
N ASP A 37 -6.19 -6.88 16.04
CA ASP A 37 -5.61 -7.94 15.22
C ASP A 37 -5.37 -7.41 13.81
N LEU A 38 -4.10 -7.41 13.38
CA LEU A 38 -3.67 -6.90 12.09
C LEU A 38 -3.64 -7.98 11.00
N ARG A 39 -3.78 -9.26 11.36
CA ARG A 39 -3.69 -10.35 10.37
C ARG A 39 -4.73 -10.23 9.26
N PRO A 40 -6.02 -9.91 9.54
CA PRO A 40 -6.99 -9.70 8.46
C PRO A 40 -6.59 -8.55 7.53
N GLN A 41 -6.11 -7.44 8.08
CA GLN A 41 -5.65 -6.29 7.30
C GLN A 41 -4.40 -6.62 6.48
N ALA A 42 -3.46 -7.38 7.04
CA ALA A 42 -2.29 -7.88 6.33
C ALA A 42 -2.68 -8.76 5.13
N THR A 43 -3.63 -9.69 5.31
CA THR A 43 -4.16 -10.50 4.21
C THR A 43 -4.78 -9.62 3.13
N MET A 44 -5.64 -8.66 3.53
CA MET A 44 -6.32 -7.77 2.60
C MET A 44 -5.34 -6.90 1.80
N LEU A 45 -4.32 -6.35 2.46
CA LEU A 45 -3.31 -5.52 1.80
C LEU A 45 -2.48 -6.33 0.81
N GLN A 46 -2.02 -7.52 1.21
CA GLN A 46 -1.27 -8.41 0.32
C GLN A 46 -2.09 -8.79 -0.91
N GLN A 47 -3.37 -9.13 -0.73
CA GLN A 47 -4.28 -9.44 -1.85
C GLN A 47 -4.54 -8.23 -2.75
N ALA A 48 -4.68 -7.03 -2.18
CA ALA A 48 -4.87 -5.81 -2.95
C ALA A 48 -3.63 -5.50 -3.82
N ILE A 49 -2.43 -5.62 -3.26
CA ILE A 49 -1.17 -5.43 -4.01
C ILE A 49 -1.07 -6.45 -5.14
N ALA A 50 -1.31 -7.74 -4.86
CA ALA A 50 -1.28 -8.78 -5.89
C ALA A 50 -2.28 -8.50 -7.02
N ALA A 51 -3.52 -8.14 -6.67
CA ALA A 51 -4.55 -7.85 -7.66
C ALA A 51 -4.20 -6.63 -8.54
N VAL A 52 -3.59 -5.58 -7.98
CA VAL A 52 -3.10 -4.43 -8.77
C VAL A 52 -1.99 -4.87 -9.72
N LEU A 53 -1.04 -5.69 -9.25
CA LEU A 53 0.04 -6.21 -10.10
C LEU A 53 -0.47 -7.08 -11.25
N ASP A 54 -1.53 -7.86 -11.01
CA ASP A 54 -2.16 -8.72 -12.02
C ASP A 54 -2.94 -7.92 -13.09
N HIS A 55 -3.29 -6.67 -12.81
CA HIS A 55 -4.12 -5.82 -13.68
C HIS A 55 -3.44 -4.51 -14.08
N LEU A 56 -2.10 -4.44 -14.06
CA LEU A 56 -1.35 -3.21 -14.37
C LEU A 56 -1.71 -2.62 -15.75
N ASP A 57 -2.05 -3.47 -16.72
CA ASP A 57 -2.41 -3.05 -18.08
C ASP A 57 -3.93 -2.85 -18.28
N ASP A 58 -4.76 -3.06 -17.25
CA ASP A 58 -6.22 -2.91 -17.30
C ASP A 58 -6.66 -1.62 -16.60
N ALA A 59 -6.57 -0.50 -17.33
CA ALA A 59 -6.94 0.82 -16.83
C ALA A 59 -8.42 0.90 -16.38
N GLU A 60 -9.33 0.17 -17.01
CA GLU A 60 -10.76 0.17 -16.66
C GLU A 60 -10.99 -0.55 -15.33
N TRP A 61 -10.35 -1.70 -15.15
CA TRP A 61 -10.37 -2.44 -13.89
C TRP A 61 -9.73 -1.63 -12.76
N LEU A 62 -8.56 -1.02 -13.00
CA LEU A 62 -7.85 -0.21 -12.02
C LEU A 62 -8.71 0.98 -11.58
N GLY A 63 -9.25 1.76 -12.52
CA GLY A 63 -10.09 2.91 -12.21
C GLY A 63 -11.33 2.54 -11.40
N ARG A 64 -12.04 1.47 -11.76
CA ARG A 64 -13.22 1.02 -11.01
C ARG A 64 -12.87 0.51 -9.61
N THR A 65 -11.88 -0.37 -9.52
CA THR A 65 -11.52 -1.06 -8.27
C THR A 65 -10.87 -0.10 -7.29
N LEU A 66 -9.88 0.67 -7.72
CA LEU A 66 -9.18 1.63 -6.87
C LEU A 66 -10.08 2.82 -6.52
N GLY A 67 -10.94 3.28 -7.43
CA GLY A 67 -11.91 4.33 -7.10
C GLY A 67 -12.91 3.89 -6.03
N ALA A 68 -13.39 2.63 -6.06
CA ALA A 68 -14.24 2.08 -5.00
C ALA A 68 -13.50 1.97 -3.66
N LEU A 69 -12.23 1.56 -3.69
CA LEU A 69 -11.39 1.48 -2.51
C LEU A 69 -11.10 2.88 -1.93
N GLY A 70 -10.88 3.87 -2.79
CA GLY A 70 -10.66 5.26 -2.43
C GLY A 70 -11.83 5.87 -1.66
N ARG A 71 -13.07 5.69 -2.16
CA ARG A 71 -14.28 6.13 -1.44
C ARG A 71 -14.36 5.54 -0.03
N ARG A 72 -14.07 4.25 0.12
CA ARG A 72 -14.03 3.59 1.44
C ARG A 72 -12.94 4.17 2.34
N HIS A 73 -11.78 4.52 1.80
CA HIS A 73 -10.72 5.17 2.57
C HIS A 73 -11.13 6.57 3.04
N ALA A 74 -11.84 7.32 2.19
CA ALA A 74 -12.39 8.62 2.57
C ALA A 74 -13.41 8.48 3.73
N ASP A 75 -14.31 7.48 3.66
CA ASP A 75 -15.29 7.21 4.74
C ASP A 75 -14.61 6.84 6.08
N LEU A 76 -13.41 6.28 6.02
CA LEU A 76 -12.59 5.93 7.20
C LEU A 76 -11.74 7.10 7.72
N GLY A 77 -11.79 8.27 7.06
CA GLY A 77 -11.03 9.45 7.46
C GLY A 77 -9.55 9.40 7.07
N VAL A 78 -9.16 8.54 6.12
CA VAL A 78 -7.80 8.52 5.59
C VAL A 78 -7.56 9.81 4.80
N THR A 79 -6.44 10.48 5.07
CA THR A 79 -6.09 11.75 4.40
C THR A 79 -5.10 11.52 3.24
N PRO A 80 -4.97 12.46 2.30
CA PRO A 80 -3.95 12.37 1.24
C PRO A 80 -2.53 12.19 1.78
N GLU A 81 -2.20 12.81 2.90
CA GLU A 81 -0.88 12.71 3.54
C GLU A 81 -0.57 11.27 3.99
N MET A 82 -1.57 10.57 4.53
CA MET A 82 -1.41 9.19 5.00
C MET A 82 -1.01 8.20 3.90
N TYR A 83 -1.35 8.46 2.62
CA TYR A 83 -0.89 7.62 1.51
C TYR A 83 0.63 7.67 1.35
N GLY A 84 1.24 8.84 1.56
CA GLY A 84 2.69 9.00 1.51
C GLY A 84 3.39 8.21 2.62
N TRP A 85 2.82 8.24 3.83
CA TRP A 85 3.32 7.47 4.98
C TRP A 85 3.25 5.96 4.72
N VAL A 86 2.11 5.48 4.23
CA VAL A 86 1.92 4.07 3.88
C VAL A 86 2.87 3.63 2.78
N ALA A 87 3.01 4.42 1.71
CA ALA A 87 3.90 4.10 0.61
C ALA A 87 5.37 4.06 1.07
N GLY A 88 5.81 5.07 1.82
CA GLY A 88 7.17 5.12 2.37
C GLY A 88 7.48 3.91 3.25
N ALA A 89 6.64 3.65 4.25
CA ALA A 89 6.84 2.53 5.16
C ALA A 89 6.87 1.17 4.42
N LEU A 90 5.99 0.97 3.42
CA LEU A 90 5.97 -0.28 2.65
C LEU A 90 7.24 -0.45 1.82
N VAL A 91 7.66 0.58 1.07
CA VAL A 91 8.87 0.52 0.25
C VAL A 91 10.11 0.28 1.11
N THR A 92 10.26 0.97 2.24
CA THR A 92 11.40 0.74 3.12
C THR A 92 11.39 -0.67 3.72
N THR A 93 10.22 -1.19 4.11
CA THR A 93 10.10 -2.57 4.61
C THR A 93 10.51 -3.59 3.54
N MET A 94 10.11 -3.39 2.29
CA MET A 94 10.52 -4.26 1.18
C MET A 94 12.02 -4.18 0.93
N ALA A 95 12.60 -2.97 0.95
CA ALA A 95 14.03 -2.76 0.74
C ALA A 95 14.88 -3.46 1.80
N GLU A 96 14.53 -3.34 3.07
CA GLU A 96 15.24 -4.01 4.16
C GLU A 96 15.17 -5.52 4.07
N ARG A 97 14.02 -6.06 3.65
CA ARG A 97 13.84 -7.50 3.46
C ARG A 97 14.59 -8.04 2.24
N GLY A 98 14.57 -7.30 1.14
CA GLY A 98 15.28 -7.67 -0.08
C GLY A 98 16.81 -7.55 0.05
N GLY A 99 17.29 -6.80 1.04
CA GLY A 99 18.70 -6.75 1.41
C GLY A 99 19.60 -6.39 0.22
N GLY A 100 20.67 -7.16 0.02
CA GLY A 100 21.64 -6.91 -1.06
C GLY A 100 21.09 -7.14 -2.48
N ASP A 101 19.96 -7.82 -2.61
CA ASP A 101 19.30 -8.07 -3.89
C ASP A 101 18.26 -6.98 -4.25
N TRP A 102 17.95 -6.09 -3.30
CA TRP A 102 17.08 -4.94 -3.54
C TRP A 102 17.85 -3.78 -4.16
N THR A 103 17.39 -3.27 -5.29
CA THR A 103 18.07 -2.18 -6.02
C THR A 103 17.32 -0.85 -5.93
N ASP A 104 18.02 0.25 -6.23
CA ASP A 104 17.42 1.58 -6.30
C ASP A 104 16.32 1.66 -7.37
N GLU A 105 16.45 0.92 -8.47
CA GLU A 105 15.41 0.81 -9.50
C GLU A 105 14.14 0.13 -8.96
N MET A 106 14.28 -0.86 -8.07
CA MET A 106 13.12 -1.48 -7.41
C MET A 106 12.41 -0.48 -6.51
N THR A 107 13.16 0.28 -5.70
CA THR A 107 12.62 1.38 -4.87
C THR A 107 11.85 2.39 -5.73
N ALA A 108 12.45 2.85 -6.83
CA ALA A 108 11.84 3.82 -7.73
C ALA A 108 10.55 3.27 -8.36
N ALA A 109 10.58 2.04 -8.87
CA ALA A 109 9.42 1.39 -9.49
C ALA A 109 8.25 1.23 -8.50
N TRP A 110 8.53 0.80 -7.26
CA TRP A 110 7.49 0.67 -6.24
C TRP A 110 6.94 2.02 -5.78
N THR A 111 7.80 3.03 -5.64
CA THR A 111 7.37 4.40 -5.29
C THR A 111 6.44 4.98 -6.35
N GLU A 112 6.79 4.81 -7.63
CA GLU A 112 5.96 5.27 -8.76
C GLU A 112 4.62 4.52 -8.80
N ALA A 113 4.64 3.19 -8.69
CA ALA A 113 3.43 2.37 -8.72
C ALA A 113 2.47 2.70 -7.57
N LEU A 114 2.97 2.83 -6.34
CA LEU A 114 2.16 3.20 -5.18
C LEU A 114 1.62 4.63 -5.30
N GLY A 115 2.40 5.56 -5.87
CA GLY A 115 1.94 6.91 -6.18
C GLY A 115 0.79 6.92 -7.19
N ALA A 116 0.89 6.13 -8.26
CA ALA A 116 -0.18 6.01 -9.26
C ALA A 116 -1.47 5.41 -8.65
N VAL A 117 -1.32 4.36 -7.83
CA VAL A 117 -2.45 3.76 -7.10
C VAL A 117 -3.11 4.78 -6.17
N ALA A 118 -2.31 5.53 -5.39
CA ALA A 118 -2.81 6.55 -4.49
C ALA A 118 -3.57 7.65 -5.26
N GLY A 119 -3.04 8.10 -6.41
CA GLY A 119 -3.71 9.06 -7.29
C GLY A 119 -5.11 8.59 -7.70
N LEU A 120 -5.23 7.37 -8.22
CA LEU A 120 -6.52 6.81 -8.63
C LEU A 120 -7.52 6.66 -7.48
N MET A 121 -7.03 6.36 -6.27
CA MET A 121 -7.87 6.30 -5.08
C MET A 121 -8.34 7.70 -4.66
N LEU A 122 -7.45 8.68 -4.67
CA LEU A 122 -7.71 10.06 -4.29
C LEU A 122 -8.65 10.77 -5.28
N ASP A 123 -8.58 10.46 -6.57
CA ASP A 123 -9.50 11.00 -7.59
C ASP A 123 -10.97 10.64 -7.30
N ALA A 124 -11.21 9.56 -6.54
CA ALA A 124 -12.53 9.12 -6.14
C ALA A 124 -12.98 9.65 -4.76
N TYR A 125 -12.16 10.48 -4.09
CA TYR A 125 -12.56 11.10 -2.83
C TYR A 125 -13.72 12.08 -3.06
N PRO A 126 -14.63 12.22 -2.09
CA PRO A 126 -15.64 13.28 -2.16
C PRO A 126 -14.94 14.63 -2.23
N ALA A 127 -15.46 15.52 -3.08
CA ALA A 127 -15.00 16.90 -3.09
C ALA A 127 -15.15 17.47 -1.68
N VAL A 128 -14.12 18.16 -1.20
CA VAL A 128 -14.21 18.91 0.06
C VAL A 128 -15.32 19.94 -0.15
N ALA A 129 -16.40 19.84 0.63
CA ALA A 129 -17.40 20.88 0.64
C ALA A 129 -16.77 22.11 1.30
N ASP A 130 -16.65 23.20 0.54
CA ASP A 130 -16.20 24.51 1.02
C ASP A 130 -17.06 25.04 2.19
#